data_AF-A0A6B3GJ11-F1
#
_entry.id   AF-A0A6B3GJ11-F1
#
_cell.length_a   1.000
_cell.length_b   1.000
_cell.length_c   1.000
_cell.angle_alpha   90.00
_cell.angle_beta   90.00
_cell.angle_gamma   90.00
#
_symmetry.space_group_name_H-M   'P 1'
#
loop_
_entity.id
_entity.type
_entity.pdbx_description
1 polymer ?
#
loop_
_entity_poly.entity_id
_entity_poly.type
_entity_poly.pdbx_seq_one_letter_code
_entity_poly.pdbx_strand_id
1 'polypeptide(L)'
;VTPKDPDVAAVRGPEDRLTITVGVGASLFDGRFGLEGARPPGLTRMPRFPGDRLEREGCHGDLSVQVCAQHPDAVLHVVRDLARETTGLLRARWRADGFVNPPRPEGSPRSFTG
;
A
#
# COMPACT_ATOMS: atom_id res chain seq x y z
N VAL A 1 1.52 -20.47 -7.71
CA VAL A 1 2.79 -19.97 -7.14
C VAL A 1 3.05 -20.79 -5.89
N THR A 2 4.10 -21.62 -5.88
CA THR A 2 4.45 -22.43 -4.71
C THR A 2 4.92 -21.48 -3.61
N PRO A 3 4.30 -21.49 -2.41
CA PRO A 3 4.77 -20.69 -1.29
C PRO A 3 6.24 -21.01 -0.98
N LYS A 4 7.05 -19.98 -0.77
CA LYS A 4 8.49 -20.11 -0.47
C LYS A 4 8.72 -20.84 0.87
N ASP A 5 7.72 -20.80 1.75
CA ASP A 5 7.67 -21.53 3.01
C ASP A 5 6.34 -22.32 3.09
N PRO A 6 6.35 -23.63 2.79
CA PRO A 6 5.14 -24.45 2.77
C PRO A 6 4.57 -24.70 4.17
N ASP A 7 5.40 -24.64 5.22
CA ASP A 7 4.99 -24.90 6.59
C ASP A 7 4.24 -23.70 7.16
N VAL A 8 4.70 -22.47 6.86
CA VAL A 8 3.96 -21.23 7.22
C VAL A 8 2.64 -21.14 6.44
N ALA A 9 2.63 -21.54 5.16
CA ALA A 9 1.41 -21.52 4.33
C ALA A 9 0.37 -22.59 4.75
N ALA A 10 0.80 -23.68 5.38
CA ALA A 10 -0.07 -24.76 5.86
C ALA A 10 -0.74 -24.43 7.20
N VAL A 11 -0.17 -23.51 7.98
CA VAL A 11 -0.80 -23.01 9.20
C VAL A 11 -1.95 -22.09 8.81
N ARG A 12 -3.19 -22.58 8.95
CA ARG A 12 -4.38 -21.71 8.96
C ARG A 12 -4.28 -20.79 10.17
N GLY A 13 -3.66 -19.63 9.98
CA GLY A 13 -3.76 -18.52 10.92
C GLY A 13 -5.22 -18.09 11.09
N PRO A 14 -5.54 -17.28 12.12
CA PRO A 14 -6.83 -16.60 12.17
C PRO A 14 -7.09 -15.90 10.83
N GLU A 15 -8.35 -15.83 10.40
CA GLU A 15 -8.71 -15.16 9.15
C GLU A 15 -8.49 -13.65 9.28
N ASP A 16 -7.23 -13.22 9.21
CA ASP A 16 -6.80 -11.85 9.49
C ASP A 16 -7.21 -10.87 8.38
N ARG A 17 -8.01 -11.37 7.42
CA ARG A 17 -8.52 -10.67 6.23
C ARG A 17 -7.42 -9.86 5.55
N LEU A 18 -6.22 -10.45 5.48
CA LEU A 18 -5.05 -9.81 4.91
C LEU A 18 -5.31 -9.50 3.43
N THR A 19 -5.21 -8.23 3.07
CA THR A 19 -5.25 -7.77 1.69
C THR A 19 -3.99 -7.00 1.36
N ILE A 20 -3.40 -7.31 0.21
CA ILE A 20 -2.31 -6.53 -0.38
C ILE A 20 -2.82 -5.99 -1.71
N THR A 21 -2.88 -4.67 -1.82
CA THR A 21 -3.28 -3.98 -3.05
C THR A 21 -2.10 -3.19 -3.59
N VAL A 22 -1.80 -3.38 -4.88
CA VAL A 22 -0.72 -2.68 -5.56
C VAL A 22 -1.31 -1.71 -6.58
N GLY A 23 -0.93 -0.44 -6.48
CA GLY A 23 -1.26 0.60 -7.44
C GLY A 23 0.00 1.13 -8.12
N VAL A 24 -0.12 1.48 -9.41
CA VAL A 24 0.97 2.06 -10.20
C VAL A 24 0.80 3.57 -10.31
N GLY A 25 1.88 4.32 -10.07
CA GLY A 25 1.91 5.77 -10.15
C GLY A 25 2.22 6.27 -11.56
N ALA A 26 1.85 7.53 -11.84
CA ALA A 26 2.07 8.13 -13.15
C ALA A 26 3.56 8.18 -13.56
N SER A 27 4.48 8.26 -12.60
CA SER A 27 5.93 8.30 -12.87
C SER A 27 6.48 6.97 -13.35
N LEU A 28 5.79 5.84 -13.15
CA LEU A 28 6.20 4.55 -13.72
C LEU A 28 6.17 4.56 -15.26
N PHE A 29 5.43 5.50 -15.85
CA PHE A 29 5.22 5.64 -17.29
C PHE A 29 6.05 6.77 -17.91
N ASP A 30 7.22 7.09 -17.33
CA ASP A 30 8.11 8.19 -17.75
C ASP A 30 9.22 7.79 -18.74
N GLY A 31 9.12 6.59 -19.31
CA GLY A 31 10.06 6.07 -20.32
C GLY A 31 11.11 5.10 -19.79
N ARG A 32 11.39 5.09 -18.48
CA ARG A 32 12.40 4.19 -17.87
C ARG A 32 12.17 2.70 -18.15
N PHE A 33 10.90 2.31 -18.34
CA PHE A 33 10.48 0.92 -18.50
C PHE A 33 9.80 0.62 -19.84
N GLY A 34 9.79 1.58 -20.78
CA GLY A 34 9.10 1.41 -22.07
C GLY A 34 7.58 1.27 -21.98
N LEU A 35 6.97 1.73 -20.88
CA LEU A 35 5.53 1.58 -20.62
C LEU A 35 4.68 2.77 -21.08
N GLU A 36 5.27 3.82 -21.65
CA GLU A 36 4.61 5.09 -21.97
C GLU A 36 3.29 4.92 -22.74
N GLY A 37 3.26 4.01 -23.73
CA GLY A 37 2.08 3.71 -24.55
C GLY A 37 0.97 2.94 -23.83
N ALA A 38 1.23 2.38 -22.65
CA ALA A 38 0.27 1.62 -21.84
C ALA A 38 -0.27 2.43 -20.65
N ARG A 39 0.01 3.74 -20.58
CA ARG A 39 -0.47 4.58 -19.48
C ARG A 39 -2.01 4.66 -19.49
N PRO A 40 -2.68 4.29 -18.39
CA PRO A 40 -4.14 4.36 -18.32
C PRO A 40 -4.67 5.79 -18.55
N PRO A 41 -5.76 5.97 -19.32
CA PRO A 41 -6.40 7.26 -19.47
C PRO A 41 -6.79 7.84 -18.11
N GLY A 42 -6.47 9.12 -17.88
CA GLY A 42 -6.75 9.80 -16.62
C GLY A 42 -5.73 9.57 -15.50
N LEU A 43 -4.79 8.62 -15.63
CA LEU A 43 -3.70 8.49 -14.67
C LEU A 43 -2.75 9.68 -14.82
N THR A 44 -2.77 10.61 -13.87
CA THR A 44 -1.90 11.79 -13.84
C THR A 44 -1.23 11.97 -12.49
N ARG A 45 -0.18 12.79 -12.46
CA ARG A 45 0.42 13.21 -11.20
C ARG A 45 -0.59 14.08 -10.46
N MET A 46 -0.79 13.80 -9.17
CA MET A 46 -1.72 14.55 -8.32
C MET A 46 -1.45 16.06 -8.41
N PRO A 47 -2.45 16.88 -8.80
CA PRO A 47 -2.32 18.33 -8.83
C PRO A 47 -2.30 18.91 -7.41
N ARG A 48 -1.92 20.18 -7.29
CA ARG A 48 -2.10 20.94 -6.04
C ARG A 48 -3.51 21.50 -6.00
N PHE A 49 -4.13 21.46 -4.84
CA PHE A 49 -5.41 22.10 -4.56
C PHE A 49 -5.23 23.36 -3.69
N PRO A 50 -6.18 24.31 -3.72
CA PRO A 50 -6.14 25.47 -2.82
C PRO A 50 -6.11 25.05 -1.34
N GLY A 51 -5.18 25.61 -0.56
CA GLY A 51 -5.01 25.27 0.86
C GLY A 51 -4.06 24.11 1.16
N ASP A 52 -3.57 23.43 0.12
CA ASP A 52 -2.61 22.34 0.25
C ASP A 52 -1.29 22.80 0.87
N ARG A 53 -0.86 22.08 1.92
CA ARG A 53 0.48 22.18 2.52
C ARG A 53 1.27 20.90 2.25
N LEU A 54 1.36 20.51 0.99
CA LEU A 54 1.99 19.25 0.58
C LEU A 54 3.51 19.28 0.76
N GLU A 55 4.01 18.30 1.49
CA GLU A 55 5.44 18.00 1.58
C GLU A 55 5.83 17.07 0.43
N ARG A 56 6.80 17.50 -0.39
CA ARG A 56 7.22 16.75 -1.60
C ARG A 56 7.66 15.33 -1.27
N GLU A 57 8.26 15.12 -0.09
CA GLU A 57 8.76 13.83 0.36
C GLU A 57 7.63 12.83 0.65
N GLY A 58 6.50 13.31 1.17
CA GLY A 58 5.28 12.52 1.42
C GLY A 58 4.34 12.39 0.22
N CYS A 59 4.76 12.78 -0.98
CA CYS A 59 3.91 12.80 -2.17
C CYS A 59 4.42 11.89 -3.29
N HIS A 60 3.46 11.28 -4.01
CA HIS A 60 3.67 10.47 -5.22
C HIS A 60 4.55 9.23 -4.99
N GLY A 61 4.91 8.54 -6.07
CA GLY A 61 5.71 7.33 -6.08
C GLY A 61 5.46 6.55 -7.38
N ASP A 62 6.39 5.67 -7.75
CA ASP A 62 6.21 4.78 -8.90
C ASP A 62 5.22 3.66 -8.61
N LEU A 63 5.20 3.19 -7.36
CA LEU A 63 4.29 2.18 -6.85
C LEU A 63 3.71 2.63 -5.51
N SER A 64 2.47 2.20 -5.25
CA SER A 64 1.83 2.25 -3.95
C SER A 64 1.44 0.83 -3.54
N VAL A 65 1.64 0.49 -2.28
CA VAL A 65 1.25 -0.80 -1.72
C VAL A 65 0.42 -0.54 -0.47
N GLN A 66 -0.83 -0.99 -0.49
CA GLN A 66 -1.72 -0.95 0.66
C GLN A 66 -1.79 -2.34 1.26
N VAL A 67 -1.40 -2.46 2.54
CA VAL A 67 -1.50 -3.69 3.31
C VAL A 67 -2.50 -3.45 4.43
N CYS A 68 -3.55 -4.26 4.48
CA CYS A 68 -4.58 -4.20 5.52
C CYS A 68 -4.79 -5.59 6.10
N ALA A 69 -4.93 -5.68 7.42
CA ALA A 69 -5.29 -6.89 8.14
C ALA A 69 -6.09 -6.50 9.39
N GLN A 70 -6.68 -7.47 10.09
CA GLN A 70 -7.36 -7.20 11.36
C GLN A 70 -6.35 -6.89 12.48
N HIS A 71 -5.17 -7.51 12.42
CA HIS A 71 -4.11 -7.32 13.41
C HIS A 71 -2.89 -6.56 12.83
N PRO A 72 -2.35 -5.55 13.56
CA PRO A 72 -1.22 -4.76 13.08
C PRO A 72 0.09 -5.53 12.86
N ASP A 73 0.31 -6.61 13.61
CA ASP A 73 1.52 -7.44 13.50
C ASP A 73 1.58 -8.20 12.18
N ALA A 74 0.45 -8.67 11.65
CA ALA A 74 0.38 -9.25 10.31
C ALA A 74 0.74 -8.24 9.21
N VAL A 75 0.27 -6.98 9.34
CA VAL A 75 0.67 -5.89 8.44
C VAL A 75 2.19 -5.66 8.50
N LEU A 76 2.75 -5.59 9.70
CA LEU A 76 4.20 -5.37 9.89
C LEU A 76 5.03 -6.53 9.35
N HIS A 77 4.58 -7.77 9.52
CA HIS A 77 5.22 -8.95 8.97
C HIS A 77 5.32 -8.84 7.44
N VAL A 78 4.19 -8.57 6.77
CA VAL A 78 4.15 -8.44 5.30
C VAL A 78 5.01 -7.29 4.81
N VAL A 79 4.98 -6.12 5.47
CA VAL A 79 5.81 -4.98 5.05
C VAL A 79 7.31 -5.30 5.18
N ARG A 80 7.73 -6.00 6.23
CA ARG A 80 9.13 -6.44 6.40
C ARG A 80 9.54 -7.44 5.32
N ASP A 81 8.67 -8.38 5.02
CA ASP A 81 8.91 -9.39 4.00
C ASP A 81 9.00 -8.78 2.59
N LEU A 82 8.11 -7.85 2.27
CA LEU A 82 8.17 -7.08 1.02
C LEU A 82 9.47 -6.27 0.94
N ALA A 83 9.88 -5.58 2.01
CA ALA A 83 11.13 -4.84 2.03
C ALA A 83 12.34 -5.75 1.80
N ARG A 84 12.36 -6.94 2.41
CA ARG A 84 13.43 -7.94 2.23
C ARG A 84 13.51 -8.42 0.79
N GLU A 85 12.40 -8.91 0.22
CA GLU A 85 12.38 -9.54 -1.11
C GLU A 85 12.55 -8.52 -2.26
N THR A 86 12.32 -7.23 -2.01
CA THR A 86 12.46 -6.16 -3.02
C THR A 86 13.73 -5.33 -2.87
N THR A 87 14.66 -5.79 -2.02
CA THR A 87 15.96 -5.14 -1.83
C THR A 87 16.68 -4.94 -3.16
N GLY A 88 17.12 -3.71 -3.43
CA GLY A 88 17.81 -3.34 -4.68
C GLY A 88 16.87 -3.06 -5.87
N LEU A 89 15.58 -3.39 -5.75
CA LEU A 89 14.57 -3.11 -6.78
C LEU A 89 13.67 -1.93 -6.38
N LEU A 90 13.23 -1.90 -5.11
CA LEU A 90 12.34 -0.88 -4.58
C LEU A 90 12.97 -0.15 -3.40
N ARG A 91 12.59 1.12 -3.23
CA ARG A 91 12.92 1.92 -2.05
C ARG A 91 11.65 2.58 -1.52
N ALA A 92 11.40 2.45 -0.23
CA ALA A 92 10.30 3.15 0.43
C ALA A 92 10.52 4.67 0.29
N ARG A 93 9.56 5.35 -0.35
CA ARG A 93 9.58 6.80 -0.53
C ARG A 93 9.01 7.52 0.68
N TRP A 94 7.84 7.07 1.13
CA TRP A 94 7.16 7.47 2.34
C TRP A 94 6.20 6.33 2.73
N ARG A 95 5.69 6.38 3.96
CA ARG A 95 4.72 5.42 4.49
C ARG A 95 3.80 6.16 5.45
N ALA A 96 2.54 5.77 5.47
CA ALA A 96 1.59 6.17 6.51
C ALA A 96 0.96 4.90 7.09
N ASP A 97 0.98 4.79 8.41
CA ASP A 97 0.28 3.74 9.14
C ASP A 97 -1.05 4.29 9.66
N GLY A 98 -2.08 3.45 9.66
CA GLY A 98 -3.42 3.85 10.06
C GLY A 98 -4.17 2.70 10.72
N PHE A 99 -5.18 3.06 11.49
CA PHE A 99 -6.12 2.13 12.09
C PHE A 99 -7.54 2.70 11.98
N VAL A 100 -8.53 1.83 12.09
CA VAL A 100 -9.93 2.20 12.11
C VAL A 100 -10.51 1.71 13.43
N ASN A 101 -11.23 2.58 14.14
CA ASN A 101 -11.92 2.18 15.37
C ASN A 101 -13.00 1.13 15.05
N PRO A 102 -13.20 0.11 15.90
CA PRO A 102 -14.27 -0.84 15.67
C PRO A 102 -15.64 -0.12 15.69
N PRO A 103 -16.63 -0.63 14.93
CA PRO A 103 -18.01 -0.16 15.02
C PRO A 103 -18.52 -0.25 16.47
N ARG A 104 -19.44 0.64 16.84
CA ARG A 104 -20.16 0.54 18.12
C ARG A 104 -21.66 0.55 17.89
N PRO A 105 -22.38 -0.54 18.18
CA PRO A 105 -22.13 -1.95 17.85
C PRO A 105 -22.37 -2.29 16.36
N GLU A 106 -23.05 -1.40 15.63
CA GLU A 106 -23.31 -1.51 14.19
C GLU A 106 -23.00 -0.17 13.50
N GLY A 107 -22.99 -0.17 12.16
CA GLY A 107 -22.80 1.04 11.35
C GLY A 107 -21.35 1.34 10.95
N SER A 108 -21.17 2.48 10.28
CA SER A 108 -19.85 2.90 9.79
C SER A 108 -18.91 3.26 10.94
N PRO A 109 -17.65 2.79 10.91
CA PRO A 109 -16.61 3.26 11.81
C PRO A 109 -16.46 4.78 11.79
N ARG A 110 -16.13 5.37 12.95
CA ARG A 110 -15.92 6.81 13.07
C ARG A 110 -14.50 7.21 12.75
N SER A 111 -14.37 8.38 12.13
CA SER A 111 -13.10 9.05 11.92
C SER A 111 -12.59 9.71 13.21
N PHE A 112 -11.39 10.28 13.17
CA PHE A 112 -10.82 10.96 14.34
C PHE A 112 -11.59 12.23 14.77
N THR A 113 -12.36 12.84 13.87
CA THR A 113 -13.16 14.04 14.17
C THR A 113 -14.52 13.74 14.79
N GLY A 114 -14.84 12.46 15.06
CA GLY A 114 -16.13 12.02 15.61
C GLY A 114 -17.09 11.46 14.57
#